data_AF-Q4TCG9-F1
#
_entry.id   AF-Q4TCG9-F1
#
_cell.length_a   1.000
_cell.length_b   1.000
_cell.length_c   1.000
_cell.angle_alpha   90.00
_cell.angle_beta   90.00
_cell.angle_gamma   90.00
#
_symmetry.space_group_name_H-M   'P 1'
#
loop_
_entity.id
_entity.type
_entity.pdbx_description
1 polymer ?
#
loop_
_entity_poly.entity_id
_entity_poly.type
_entity_poly.pdbx_seq_one_letter_code
_entity_poly.pdbx_strand_id
1 'polypeptide(L)'
;MFTGGMRESQQDTIELKGLSARGLKHIIDFAYSSEVTLDLDCVQDVLGAAVFLQMVPVVELCEEFLKSAMSVETCLNIGQMATTFSLSSLKESVDAFTFRHFLQIAEEEDFLHIPLERLVFFLQSNKLKNCSEIDLFHAAIRWLRHDESRRAKASSVLCHVRFPLMRSSELVDSVQTVDIMVEDVLCRQYLLEAFNYHILPFRQHDMQSARTLIRSDAVSLITFGGTPYTDNDRTVSNKVYRLPDITSRQFKELTEMEVGCSHACDRGAR
;
A
#
# COMPACT_ATOMS: atom_id res chain seq x y z
N MET A 1 21.68 22.83 28.46
CA MET A 1 23.03 22.24 28.54
C MET A 1 24.04 23.25 29.12
N PHE A 2 24.27 24.38 28.45
CA PHE A 2 25.28 25.36 28.89
C PHE A 2 24.81 26.36 29.96
N THR A 3 23.53 26.30 30.34
CA THR A 3 22.92 27.16 31.35
C THR A 3 22.11 26.32 32.34
N GLY A 4 21.77 26.88 33.51
CA GLY A 4 20.84 26.23 34.46
C GLY A 4 21.48 25.25 35.45
N GLY A 5 22.79 25.35 35.72
CA GLY A 5 23.46 24.57 36.77
C GLY A 5 23.70 23.09 36.43
N MET A 6 23.56 22.70 35.15
CA MET A 6 23.94 21.37 34.67
C MET A 6 25.46 21.18 34.72
N ARG A 7 25.94 19.94 34.88
CA ARG A 7 27.38 19.65 35.02
C ARG A 7 28.19 20.13 33.81
N GLU A 8 27.56 20.06 32.65
CA GLU A 8 28.06 20.47 31.34
C GLU A 8 28.38 21.97 31.28
N SER A 9 27.79 22.81 32.14
CA SER A 9 28.08 24.25 32.15
C SER A 9 29.45 24.60 32.74
N GLN A 10 30.12 23.66 33.41
CA GLN A 10 31.45 23.83 33.99
C GLN A 10 32.53 23.00 33.27
N GLN A 11 32.17 22.37 32.14
CA GLN A 11 33.07 21.49 31.38
C GLN A 11 33.49 22.16 30.08
N ASP A 12 34.80 22.17 29.80
CA ASP A 12 35.35 22.66 28.53
C ASP A 12 35.15 21.66 27.37
N THR A 13 34.80 20.40 27.69
CA THR A 13 34.59 19.34 26.70
C THR A 13 33.36 18.53 27.09
N ILE A 14 32.46 18.36 26.14
CA ILE A 14 31.20 17.62 26.32
C ILE A 14 31.18 16.45 25.35
N GLU A 15 30.88 15.27 25.87
CA GLU A 15 30.69 14.06 25.07
C GLU A 15 29.22 13.95 24.63
N LEU A 16 28.96 14.10 23.32
CA LEU A 16 27.63 13.91 22.75
C LEU A 16 27.47 12.46 22.29
N LYS A 17 26.76 11.66 23.10
CA LYS A 17 26.46 10.26 22.79
C LYS A 17 25.27 10.16 21.84
N GLY A 18 25.34 9.24 20.88
CA GLY A 18 24.26 8.97 19.93
C GLY A 18 24.27 9.83 18.67
N LEU A 19 25.33 10.61 18.44
CA LEU A 19 25.53 11.39 17.23
C LEU A 19 26.70 10.86 16.40
N SER A 20 26.54 10.84 15.08
CA SER A 20 27.66 10.63 14.17
C SER A 20 28.46 11.92 14.01
N ALA A 21 29.78 11.78 13.92
CA ALA A 21 30.67 12.92 13.69
C ALA A 21 30.34 13.65 12.37
N ARG A 22 29.91 12.89 11.34
CA ARG A 22 29.48 13.43 10.04
C ARG A 22 28.24 14.30 10.20
N GLY A 23 27.19 13.80 10.85
CA GLY A 23 25.96 14.55 11.09
C GLY A 23 26.23 15.82 11.90
N LEU A 24 26.98 15.71 13.00
CA LEU A 24 27.30 16.85 13.85
C LEU A 24 28.08 17.94 13.10
N LYS A 25 29.03 17.56 12.24
CA LYS A 25 29.77 18.52 11.41
C LYS A 25 28.84 19.36 10.54
N HIS A 26 27.92 18.72 9.82
CA HIS A 26 26.95 19.44 8.98
C HIS A 26 26.05 20.38 9.80
N ILE A 27 25.65 19.98 11.01
CA ILE A 27 24.85 20.86 11.89
C ILE A 27 25.65 22.07 12.37
N ILE A 28 26.94 21.89 12.71
CA ILE A 28 27.82 22.99 13.08
C ILE A 28 28.02 23.92 11.89
N ASP A 29 28.33 23.39 10.72
CA ASP A 29 28.51 24.18 9.49
C ASP A 29 27.25 25.02 9.23
N PHE A 30 26.05 24.41 9.30
CA PHE A 30 24.78 25.11 9.18
C PHE A 30 24.59 26.21 10.25
N ALA A 31 24.98 25.97 11.51
CA ALA A 31 24.84 26.96 12.57
C ALA A 31 25.67 28.24 12.31
N TYR A 32 26.78 28.13 11.58
CA TYR A 32 27.66 29.26 11.25
C TYR A 32 27.42 29.85 9.84
N SER A 33 27.00 29.04 8.86
CA SER A 33 26.84 29.46 7.47
C SER A 33 25.38 29.64 7.03
N SER A 34 24.42 29.09 7.77
CA SER A 34 23.02 28.89 7.36
C SER A 34 22.81 28.02 6.12
N GLU A 35 23.84 27.30 5.69
CA GLU A 35 23.82 26.40 4.53
C GLU A 35 24.13 24.96 4.96
N VAL A 36 23.43 23.99 4.35
CA VAL A 36 23.70 22.56 4.55
C VAL A 36 23.61 21.82 3.21
N THR A 37 24.59 20.98 2.94
CA THR A 37 24.61 20.09 1.79
C THR A 37 24.03 18.73 2.18
N LEU A 38 23.07 18.24 1.39
CA LEU A 38 22.37 16.98 1.63
C LEU A 38 22.55 16.03 0.45
N ASP A 39 22.94 14.80 0.76
CA ASP A 39 23.05 13.67 -0.15
C ASP A 39 22.32 12.47 0.48
N LEU A 40 21.92 11.49 -0.34
CA LEU A 40 21.25 10.27 0.17
C LEU A 40 22.12 9.47 1.15
N ASP A 41 23.45 9.56 1.01
CA ASP A 41 24.37 8.87 1.90
C ASP A 41 24.52 9.56 3.27
N CYS A 42 24.37 10.88 3.34
CA CYS A 42 24.59 11.66 4.56
C CYS A 42 23.31 12.11 5.25
N VAL A 43 22.18 12.16 4.54
CA VAL A 43 20.91 12.69 5.05
C VAL A 43 20.44 11.99 6.32
N GLN A 44 20.67 10.70 6.48
CA GLN A 44 20.31 9.99 7.72
C GLN A 44 21.11 10.48 8.93
N ASP A 45 22.40 10.75 8.75
CA ASP A 45 23.26 11.30 9.81
C ASP A 45 22.89 12.73 10.16
N VAL A 46 22.67 13.56 9.13
CA VAL A 46 22.28 14.97 9.31
C VAL A 46 20.92 15.05 9.99
N LEU A 47 19.95 14.26 9.54
CA LEU A 47 18.62 14.20 10.14
C LEU A 47 18.67 13.72 11.59
N GLY A 48 19.46 12.69 11.89
CA GLY A 48 19.65 12.22 13.27
C GLY A 48 20.24 13.29 14.18
N ALA A 49 21.25 14.02 13.69
CA ALA A 49 21.84 15.13 14.43
C ALA A 49 20.87 16.31 14.61
N ALA A 50 20.10 16.65 13.57
CA ALA A 50 19.11 17.71 13.61
C ALA A 50 17.99 17.41 14.62
N VAL A 51 17.48 16.18 14.62
CA VAL A 51 16.44 15.74 15.57
C VAL A 51 16.97 15.75 17.00
N PHE A 52 18.18 15.23 17.23
CA PHE A 52 18.79 15.19 18.56
C PHE A 52 19.05 16.59 19.14
N LEU A 53 19.54 17.52 18.31
CA LEU A 53 19.82 18.91 18.70
C LEU A 53 18.59 19.82 18.58
N GLN A 54 17.44 19.28 18.18
CA GLN A 54 16.17 20.00 18.01
C GLN A 54 16.25 21.17 17.01
N MET A 55 17.03 21.00 15.94
CA MET A 55 17.21 21.96 14.85
C MET A 55 16.08 21.81 13.82
N VAL A 56 14.87 22.28 14.16
CA VAL A 56 13.65 22.12 13.35
C VAL A 56 13.83 22.55 11.88
N PRO A 57 14.47 23.68 11.54
CA PRO A 57 14.63 24.08 10.14
C PRO A 57 15.43 23.08 9.30
N VAL A 58 16.43 22.41 9.90
CA VAL A 58 17.23 21.39 9.22
C VAL A 58 16.42 20.10 9.05
N VAL A 59 15.58 19.75 10.04
CA VAL A 59 14.66 18.61 9.93
C VAL A 59 13.68 18.80 8.78
N GLU A 60 13.07 19.99 8.67
CA GLU A 60 12.15 20.34 7.58
C GLU A 60 12.84 20.27 6.21
N LEU A 61 14.06 20.81 6.09
CA LEU A 61 14.84 20.74 4.86
C LEU A 61 15.19 19.29 4.48
N CYS A 62 15.60 18.46 5.44
CA CYS A 62 15.86 17.04 5.21
C CYS A 62 14.59 16.33 4.75
N GLU A 63 13.44 16.65 5.33
CA GLU A 63 12.16 16.08 4.94
C GLU A 63 11.77 16.46 3.50
N GLU A 64 11.93 17.73 3.11
CA GLU A 64 11.69 18.17 1.72
C GLU A 64 12.65 17.50 0.73
N PHE A 65 13.93 17.39 1.09
CA PHE A 65 14.92 16.66 0.30
C PHE A 65 14.51 15.19 0.11
N LEU A 66 14.13 14.50 1.18
CA LEU A 66 13.70 13.10 1.11
C LEU A 66 12.41 12.92 0.30
N LYS A 67 11.47 13.87 0.36
CA LYS A 67 10.27 13.87 -0.50
C LYS A 67 10.62 14.00 -1.98
N SER A 68 11.60 14.83 -2.33
CA SER A 68 12.01 15.05 -3.72
C SER A 68 12.90 13.93 -4.28
N ALA A 69 13.71 13.28 -3.43
CA ALA A 69 14.59 12.18 -3.80
C ALA A 69 13.92 10.79 -3.78
N MET A 70 12.61 10.73 -3.53
CA MET A 70 11.87 9.48 -3.43
C MET A 70 11.72 8.79 -4.79
N SER A 71 12.23 7.56 -4.89
CA SER A 71 12.13 6.67 -6.05
C SER A 71 11.68 5.27 -5.62
N VAL A 72 11.44 4.37 -6.58
CA VAL A 72 11.08 2.96 -6.28
C VAL A 72 12.15 2.29 -5.42
N GLU A 73 13.42 2.53 -5.73
CA GLU A 73 14.60 1.98 -5.03
C GLU A 73 14.77 2.60 -3.63
N THR A 74 14.52 3.90 -3.47
CA THR A 74 14.82 4.61 -2.21
C THR A 74 13.64 4.66 -1.23
N CYS A 75 12.40 4.45 -1.70
CA CYS A 75 11.17 4.71 -0.94
C CYS A 75 11.10 3.92 0.38
N LEU A 76 11.51 2.65 0.39
CA LEU A 76 11.47 1.81 1.59
C LEU A 76 12.45 2.31 2.66
N ASN A 77 13.67 2.68 2.27
CA ASN A 77 14.68 3.23 3.15
C ASN A 77 14.25 4.59 3.73
N ILE A 78 13.68 5.46 2.88
CA ILE A 78 13.10 6.74 3.33
C ILE A 78 11.94 6.50 4.31
N GLY A 79 11.12 5.48 4.09
CA GLY A 79 10.05 5.08 5.00
C GLY A 79 10.55 4.59 6.38
N GLN A 80 11.67 3.87 6.40
CA GLN A 80 12.33 3.47 7.65
C GLN A 80 12.87 4.69 8.39
N MET A 81 13.49 5.64 7.69
CA MET A 81 13.94 6.91 8.28
C MET A 81 12.77 7.70 8.86
N ALA A 82 11.67 7.85 8.13
CA ALA A 82 10.48 8.54 8.60
C ALA A 82 9.91 7.90 9.88
N THR A 83 9.97 6.57 10.00
CA THR A 83 9.53 5.86 11.20
C THR A 83 10.51 6.04 12.36
N THR A 84 11.81 5.96 12.10
CA THR A 84 12.88 6.10 13.11
C THR A 84 12.88 7.49 13.74
N PHE A 85 12.73 8.53 12.91
CA PHE A 85 12.74 9.93 13.36
C PHE A 85 11.33 10.49 13.64
N SER A 86 10.29 9.64 13.57
CA SER A 86 8.89 10.03 13.82
C SER A 86 8.38 11.19 12.95
N LEU A 87 8.78 11.23 11.68
CA LEU A 87 8.36 12.24 10.71
C LEU A 87 7.04 11.85 10.04
N SER A 88 5.92 12.35 10.57
CA SER A 88 4.58 11.99 10.10
C SER A 88 4.28 12.41 8.68
N SER A 89 4.61 13.65 8.28
CA SER A 89 4.33 14.15 6.93
C SER A 89 5.16 13.42 5.86
N LEU A 90 6.42 13.07 6.16
CA LEU A 90 7.25 12.23 5.30
C LEU A 90 6.65 10.83 5.17
N LYS A 91 6.22 10.23 6.29
CA LYS A 91 5.60 8.90 6.30
C LYS A 91 4.34 8.84 5.45
N GLU A 92 3.47 9.83 5.53
CA GLU A 92 2.28 9.94 4.68
C GLU A 92 2.64 10.04 3.20
N SER A 93 3.70 10.79 2.87
CA SER A 93 4.19 10.94 1.50
C SER A 93 4.74 9.61 0.95
N VAL A 94 5.52 8.90 1.77
CA VAL A 94 6.04 7.55 1.47
C VAL A 94 4.90 6.56 1.26
N ASP A 95 3.89 6.57 2.13
CA ASP A 95 2.71 5.70 2.01
C ASP A 95 1.95 5.98 0.71
N ALA A 96 1.71 7.25 0.40
CA ALA A 96 1.04 7.65 -0.83
C ALA A 96 1.81 7.24 -2.09
N PHE A 97 3.15 7.32 -2.06
CA PHE A 97 4.01 6.84 -3.14
C PHE A 97 3.97 5.32 -3.26
N THR A 98 4.10 4.62 -2.14
CA THR A 98 4.06 3.16 -2.08
C THR A 98 2.76 2.60 -2.64
N PHE A 99 1.62 3.22 -2.30
CA PHE A 99 0.32 2.80 -2.84
C PHE A 99 0.18 2.95 -4.35
N ARG A 100 0.96 3.85 -4.99
CA ARG A 100 0.95 4.06 -6.44
C ARG A 100 1.89 3.12 -7.19
N HIS A 101 3.02 2.77 -6.57
CA HIS A 101 4.10 2.00 -7.17
C HIS A 101 4.32 0.62 -6.53
N PHE A 102 3.31 0.11 -5.81
CA PHE A 102 3.44 -1.08 -4.97
C PHE A 102 4.03 -2.30 -5.71
N LEU A 103 3.57 -2.59 -6.94
CA LEU A 103 4.08 -3.74 -7.70
C LEU A 103 5.57 -3.61 -8.03
N GLN A 104 6.01 -2.41 -8.45
CA GLN A 104 7.42 -2.15 -8.75
C GLN A 104 8.26 -2.28 -7.47
N ILE A 105 7.76 -1.76 -6.35
CA ILE A 105 8.45 -1.88 -5.05
C ILE A 105 8.49 -3.34 -4.59
N ALA A 106 7.43 -4.12 -4.81
CA ALA A 106 7.39 -5.55 -4.48
C ALA A 106 8.37 -6.40 -5.32
N GLU A 107 8.88 -5.85 -6.42
CA GLU A 107 9.90 -6.49 -7.24
C GLU A 107 11.32 -6.33 -6.68
N GLU A 108 11.56 -5.32 -5.84
CA GLU A 108 12.86 -5.00 -5.25
C GLU A 108 13.28 -5.99 -4.14
N GLU A 109 14.59 -6.10 -3.89
CA GLU A 109 15.12 -6.93 -2.80
C GLU A 109 14.85 -6.33 -1.40
N ASP A 110 14.85 -5.00 -1.31
CA ASP A 110 14.55 -4.27 -0.08
C ASP A 110 13.14 -4.57 0.45
N PHE A 111 12.20 -4.93 -0.44
CA PHE A 111 10.85 -5.35 -0.05
C PHE A 111 10.86 -6.59 0.85
N LEU A 112 11.80 -7.50 0.69
CA LEU A 112 11.89 -8.74 1.48
C LEU A 112 12.26 -8.47 2.95
N HIS A 113 12.79 -7.28 3.22
CA HIS A 113 13.26 -6.84 4.53
C HIS A 113 12.22 -6.03 5.29
N ILE A 114 11.06 -5.73 4.69
CA ILE A 114 10.01 -4.97 5.40
C ILE A 114 9.44 -5.78 6.57
N PRO A 115 9.09 -5.11 7.69
CA PRO A 115 8.48 -5.78 8.82
C PRO A 115 7.04 -6.22 8.49
N LEU A 116 6.58 -7.27 9.18
CA LEU A 116 5.26 -7.87 8.99
C LEU A 116 4.14 -6.83 9.07
N GLU A 117 4.20 -5.96 10.08
CA GLU A 117 3.18 -4.95 10.36
C GLU A 117 3.01 -4.00 9.18
N ARG A 118 4.12 -3.71 8.48
CA ARG A 118 4.14 -2.81 7.33
C ARG A 118 3.56 -3.46 6.09
N LEU A 119 3.89 -4.73 5.83
CA LEU A 119 3.27 -5.50 4.75
C LEU A 119 1.77 -5.63 4.96
N VAL A 120 1.36 -6.00 6.18
CA VAL A 120 -0.06 -6.13 6.55
C VAL A 120 -0.80 -4.81 6.36
N PHE A 121 -0.21 -3.68 6.78
CA PHE A 121 -0.77 -2.35 6.55
C PHE A 121 -1.03 -2.06 5.05
N PHE A 122 -0.11 -2.43 4.17
CA PHE A 122 -0.29 -2.25 2.73
C PHE A 122 -1.39 -3.18 2.18
N LEU A 123 -1.36 -4.47 2.52
CA LEU A 123 -2.33 -5.46 2.05
C LEU A 123 -3.75 -5.24 2.60
N GLN A 124 -3.91 -4.58 3.73
CA GLN A 124 -5.22 -4.20 4.26
C GLN A 124 -5.84 -3.01 3.51
N SER A 125 -5.02 -2.17 2.89
CA SER A 125 -5.44 -0.89 2.32
C SER A 125 -6.24 -1.04 1.02
N ASN A 126 -7.29 -0.22 0.89
CA ASN A 126 -8.04 -0.03 -0.37
C ASN A 126 -7.38 0.97 -1.33
N LYS A 127 -6.28 1.61 -0.92
CA LYS A 127 -5.63 2.69 -1.67
C LYS A 127 -4.63 2.22 -2.72
N LEU A 128 -4.33 0.92 -2.74
CA LEU A 128 -3.44 0.31 -3.74
C LEU A 128 -3.99 0.54 -5.15
N LYS A 129 -3.15 1.07 -6.04
CA LYS A 129 -3.51 1.33 -7.44
C LYS A 129 -2.81 0.36 -8.37
N ASN A 130 -3.49 0.02 -9.47
CA ASN A 130 -2.94 -0.81 -10.55
C ASN A 130 -2.44 -2.19 -10.10
N CYS A 131 -3.02 -2.74 -9.03
CA CYS A 131 -2.69 -4.07 -8.51
C CYS A 131 -3.92 -4.96 -8.64
N SER A 132 -3.76 -6.14 -9.24
CA SER A 132 -4.76 -7.21 -9.11
C SER A 132 -4.52 -8.00 -7.82
N GLU A 133 -5.52 -8.73 -7.33
CA GLU A 133 -5.34 -9.54 -6.12
C GLU A 133 -4.32 -10.65 -6.33
N ILE A 134 -4.19 -11.19 -7.55
CA ILE A 134 -3.18 -12.20 -7.87
C ILE A 134 -1.76 -11.63 -7.77
N ASP A 135 -1.55 -10.36 -8.16
CA ASP A 135 -0.25 -9.70 -7.99
C ASP A 135 0.09 -9.51 -6.50
N LEU A 136 -0.90 -9.12 -5.69
CA LEU A 136 -0.74 -8.98 -4.24
C LEU A 136 -0.42 -10.32 -3.59
N PHE A 137 -1.05 -11.40 -4.05
CA PHE A 137 -0.73 -12.75 -3.63
C PHE A 137 0.73 -13.11 -3.95
N HIS A 138 1.18 -12.89 -5.19
CA HIS A 138 2.56 -13.16 -5.59
C HIS A 138 3.57 -12.36 -4.75
N ALA A 139 3.31 -11.07 -4.50
CA ALA A 139 4.15 -10.25 -3.64
C ALA A 139 4.20 -10.79 -2.19
N ALA A 140 3.05 -11.17 -1.63
CA ALA A 140 2.98 -11.74 -0.28
C ALA A 140 3.71 -13.09 -0.18
N ILE A 141 3.55 -13.98 -1.16
CA ILE A 141 4.26 -15.26 -1.20
C ILE A 141 5.76 -15.08 -1.36
N ARG A 142 6.21 -14.13 -2.21
CA ARG A 142 7.63 -13.80 -2.34
C ARG A 142 8.24 -13.38 -1.00
N TRP A 143 7.54 -12.52 -0.26
CA TRP A 143 7.96 -12.08 1.07
C TRP A 143 7.95 -13.21 2.12
N LEU A 144 6.95 -14.10 2.07
CA LEU A 144 6.83 -15.26 2.97
C LEU A 144 7.90 -16.33 2.70
N ARG A 145 8.29 -16.52 1.43
CA ARG A 145 9.30 -17.51 1.03
C ARG A 145 10.73 -17.11 1.42
N HIS A 146 10.99 -15.82 1.59
CA HIS A 146 12.30 -15.31 1.94
C HIS A 146 12.79 -15.79 3.32
N ASP A 147 11.88 -16.02 4.27
CA ASP A 147 12.23 -16.39 5.64
C ASP A 147 11.23 -17.42 6.18
N GLU A 148 11.74 -18.62 6.48
CA GLU A 148 10.93 -19.76 6.90
C GLU A 148 10.17 -19.50 8.20
N SER A 149 10.71 -18.67 9.08
CA SER A 149 10.07 -18.33 10.36
C SER A 149 8.74 -17.57 10.15
N ARG A 150 8.61 -16.90 9.00
CA ARG A 150 7.41 -16.14 8.63
C ARG A 150 6.26 -17.03 8.17
N ARG A 151 6.53 -18.29 7.77
CA ARG A 151 5.49 -19.24 7.33
C ARG A 151 4.41 -19.46 8.39
N ALA A 152 4.78 -19.49 9.67
CA ALA A 152 3.83 -19.60 10.77
C ALA A 152 2.83 -18.42 10.84
N LYS A 153 3.17 -17.28 10.24
CA LYS A 153 2.34 -16.08 10.16
C LYS A 153 1.67 -15.92 8.79
N ALA A 154 1.79 -16.90 7.88
CA ALA A 154 1.26 -16.80 6.53
C ALA A 154 -0.25 -16.52 6.52
N SER A 155 -1.02 -17.21 7.37
CA SER A 155 -2.46 -16.99 7.51
C SER A 155 -2.81 -15.54 7.89
N SER A 156 -2.01 -14.92 8.77
CA SER A 156 -2.21 -13.52 9.18
C SER A 156 -1.94 -12.50 8.06
N VAL A 157 -1.05 -12.84 7.12
CA VAL A 157 -0.74 -11.99 5.96
C VAL A 157 -1.79 -12.21 4.86
N LEU A 158 -2.05 -13.46 4.53
CA LEU A 158 -2.88 -13.88 3.40
C LEU A 158 -4.37 -13.64 3.64
N CYS A 159 -4.82 -13.49 4.89
CA CYS A 159 -6.22 -13.13 5.16
C CYS A 159 -6.62 -11.75 4.61
N HIS A 160 -5.63 -10.90 4.27
CA HIS A 160 -5.82 -9.58 3.68
C HIS A 160 -5.82 -9.58 2.14
N VAL A 161 -5.48 -10.73 1.53
CA VAL A 161 -5.62 -10.96 0.09
C VAL A 161 -7.04 -11.45 -0.20
N ARG A 162 -7.69 -10.86 -1.21
CA ARG A 162 -9.10 -11.07 -1.50
C ARG A 162 -9.26 -12.12 -2.59
N PHE A 163 -9.00 -13.38 -2.22
CA PHE A 163 -9.09 -14.53 -3.13
C PHE A 163 -10.40 -14.62 -3.94
N PRO A 164 -11.60 -14.30 -3.39
CA PRO A 164 -12.84 -14.31 -4.17
C PRO A 164 -12.89 -13.32 -5.36
N LEU A 165 -11.97 -12.34 -5.41
CA LEU A 165 -11.87 -11.37 -6.51
C LEU A 165 -10.86 -11.79 -7.59
N MET A 166 -10.18 -12.93 -7.42
CA MET A 166 -9.31 -13.52 -8.43
C MET A 166 -10.14 -14.29 -9.47
N ARG A 167 -9.53 -14.65 -10.60
CA ARG A 167 -10.18 -15.55 -11.57
C ARG A 167 -10.08 -17.00 -11.09
N SER A 168 -11.07 -17.81 -11.43
CA SER A 168 -11.07 -19.25 -11.09
C SER A 168 -9.83 -19.98 -11.61
N SER A 169 -9.32 -19.61 -12.79
CA SER A 169 -8.08 -20.18 -13.35
C SER A 169 -6.85 -19.81 -12.52
N GLU A 170 -6.75 -18.56 -12.06
CA GLU A 170 -5.63 -18.08 -11.23
C GLU A 170 -5.60 -18.80 -9.88
N LEU A 171 -6.77 -19.06 -9.28
CA LEU A 171 -6.88 -19.81 -8.03
C LEU A 171 -6.36 -21.25 -8.15
N VAL A 172 -6.67 -21.94 -9.25
CA VAL A 172 -6.24 -23.33 -9.47
C VAL A 172 -4.78 -23.40 -9.89
N ASP A 173 -4.38 -22.60 -10.87
CA ASP A 173 -3.06 -22.72 -11.51
C ASP A 173 -1.95 -22.12 -10.64
N SER A 174 -2.24 -21.01 -9.94
CA SER A 174 -1.22 -20.23 -9.21
C SER A 174 -1.35 -20.31 -7.69
N VAL A 175 -2.57 -20.24 -7.14
CA VAL A 175 -2.75 -20.16 -5.67
C VAL A 175 -2.73 -21.54 -5.02
N GLN A 176 -3.47 -22.50 -5.57
CA GLN A 176 -3.57 -23.86 -5.03
C GLN A 176 -2.25 -24.63 -5.11
N THR A 177 -1.37 -24.28 -6.06
CA THR A 177 -0.08 -24.95 -6.28
C THR A 177 1.00 -24.56 -5.25
N VAL A 178 0.74 -23.58 -4.39
CA VAL A 178 1.70 -23.11 -3.38
C VAL A 178 1.58 -23.91 -2.10
N ASP A 179 2.67 -24.54 -1.66
CA ASP A 179 2.72 -25.40 -0.45
C ASP A 179 2.15 -24.72 0.80
N ILE A 180 2.46 -23.43 1.01
CA ILE A 180 1.98 -22.64 2.15
C ILE A 180 0.45 -22.63 2.23
N MET A 181 -0.24 -22.65 1.08
CA MET A 181 -1.71 -22.66 1.02
C MET A 181 -2.32 -24.01 1.40
N VAL A 182 -1.56 -25.09 1.23
CA VAL A 182 -1.99 -26.47 1.48
C VAL A 182 -1.66 -26.89 2.92
N GLU A 183 -0.51 -26.47 3.43
CA GLU A 183 -0.02 -26.78 4.77
C GLU A 183 -0.83 -26.09 5.87
N ASP A 184 -1.15 -24.81 5.71
CA ASP A 184 -1.88 -24.03 6.71
C ASP A 184 -3.40 -24.22 6.60
N VAL A 185 -4.03 -24.59 7.72
CA VAL A 185 -5.48 -24.87 7.79
C VAL A 185 -6.32 -23.63 7.47
N LEU A 186 -5.92 -22.44 7.92
CA LEU A 186 -6.64 -21.19 7.68
C LEU A 186 -6.46 -20.73 6.23
N CYS A 187 -5.26 -20.87 5.66
CA CYS A 187 -5.03 -20.58 4.25
C CYS A 187 -5.90 -21.45 3.34
N ARG A 188 -6.03 -22.75 3.67
CA ARG A 188 -6.95 -23.65 2.97
C ARG A 188 -8.42 -23.23 3.11
N GLN A 189 -8.83 -22.70 4.26
CA GLN A 189 -10.19 -22.15 4.43
C GLN A 189 -10.42 -20.94 3.52
N TYR A 190 -9.43 -20.06 3.34
CA TYR A 190 -9.55 -18.92 2.41
C TYR A 190 -9.72 -19.37 0.96
N LEU A 191 -9.01 -20.42 0.54
CA LEU A 191 -9.20 -21.03 -0.78
C LEU A 191 -10.59 -21.64 -0.94
N LEU A 192 -11.07 -22.38 0.06
CA LEU A 192 -12.41 -22.99 0.02
C LEU A 192 -13.51 -21.94 -0.04
N GLU A 193 -13.37 -20.82 0.68
CA GLU A 193 -14.27 -19.67 0.58
C GLU A 193 -14.32 -19.14 -0.86
N ALA A 194 -13.16 -18.91 -1.48
CA ALA A 194 -13.07 -18.42 -2.86
C ALA A 194 -13.67 -19.41 -3.86
N PHE A 195 -13.35 -20.70 -3.77
CA PHE A 195 -13.94 -21.72 -4.64
C PHE A 195 -15.46 -21.77 -4.50
N ASN A 196 -16.00 -21.76 -3.28
CA ASN A 196 -17.44 -21.73 -3.06
C ASN A 196 -18.09 -20.48 -3.68
N TYR A 197 -17.42 -19.32 -3.59
CA TYR A 197 -17.87 -18.07 -4.21
C TYR A 197 -17.97 -18.17 -5.73
N HIS A 198 -17.01 -18.85 -6.39
CA HIS A 198 -17.02 -19.06 -7.84
C HIS A 198 -17.95 -20.18 -8.31
N ILE A 199 -18.17 -21.23 -7.50
CA ILE A 199 -19.06 -22.34 -7.83
C ILE A 199 -20.53 -21.92 -7.77
N LEU A 200 -20.88 -20.91 -6.97
CA LEU A 200 -22.26 -20.46 -6.76
C LEU A 200 -22.52 -19.00 -7.20
N PRO A 201 -22.40 -18.65 -8.50
CA PRO A 201 -22.57 -17.27 -8.97
C PRO A 201 -23.88 -16.61 -8.51
N PHE A 202 -24.98 -17.36 -8.55
CA PHE A 202 -26.31 -16.84 -8.17
C PHE A 202 -26.47 -16.58 -6.67
N ARG A 203 -25.59 -17.10 -5.82
CA ARG A 203 -25.61 -16.88 -4.36
C ARG A 203 -24.48 -15.99 -3.86
N GLN A 204 -23.68 -15.40 -4.75
CA GLN A 204 -22.59 -14.50 -4.36
C GLN A 204 -23.06 -13.33 -3.50
N HIS A 205 -24.29 -12.85 -3.71
CA HIS A 205 -24.90 -11.77 -2.91
C HIS A 205 -25.15 -12.17 -1.45
N ASP A 206 -25.38 -13.46 -1.16
CA ASP A 206 -25.53 -13.99 0.20
C ASP A 206 -24.18 -14.27 0.87
N MET A 207 -23.10 -14.31 0.10
CA MET A 207 -21.76 -14.71 0.53
C MET A 207 -20.81 -13.52 0.73
N GLN A 208 -21.35 -12.35 1.07
CA GLN A 208 -20.55 -11.14 1.22
C GLN A 208 -19.69 -11.18 2.51
N SER A 209 -18.40 -10.94 2.36
CA SER A 209 -17.43 -10.86 3.44
C SER A 209 -16.48 -9.69 3.21
N ALA A 210 -15.64 -9.34 4.19
CA ALA A 210 -14.60 -8.33 3.98
C ALA A 210 -13.65 -8.68 2.81
N ARG A 211 -13.53 -9.98 2.46
CA ARG A 211 -12.71 -10.48 1.34
C ARG A 211 -13.44 -10.49 0.00
N THR A 212 -14.75 -10.25 -0.06
CA THR A 212 -15.49 -10.11 -1.33
C THR A 212 -15.69 -8.65 -1.75
N LEU A 213 -15.30 -7.69 -0.89
CA LEU A 213 -15.38 -6.27 -1.19
C LEU A 213 -14.28 -5.85 -2.16
N ILE A 214 -14.64 -5.09 -3.20
CA ILE A 214 -13.69 -4.53 -4.16
C ILE A 214 -12.67 -3.64 -3.46
N ARG A 215 -11.40 -3.71 -3.88
CA ARG A 215 -10.31 -2.89 -3.35
C ARG A 215 -10.36 -1.47 -3.91
N SER A 216 -11.35 -0.71 -3.47
CA SER A 216 -11.52 0.70 -3.80
C SER A 216 -12.38 1.42 -2.78
N ASP A 217 -11.97 2.63 -2.39
CA ASP A 217 -12.79 3.56 -1.60
C ASP A 217 -13.64 4.49 -2.48
N ALA A 218 -13.49 4.42 -3.81
CA ALA A 218 -14.19 5.29 -4.74
C ALA A 218 -15.60 4.76 -5.02
N VAL A 219 -16.62 5.57 -4.70
CA VAL A 219 -17.99 5.30 -5.13
C VAL A 219 -18.08 5.48 -6.65
N SER A 220 -18.43 4.42 -7.35
CA SER A 220 -18.65 4.43 -8.80
C SER A 220 -20.03 3.88 -9.11
N LEU A 221 -20.75 4.51 -10.03
CA LEU A 221 -22.00 3.97 -10.54
C LEU A 221 -21.68 2.99 -11.67
N ILE A 222 -22.20 1.77 -11.56
CA ILE A 222 -22.09 0.75 -12.61
C ILE A 222 -23.47 0.53 -13.19
N THR A 223 -23.57 0.58 -14.52
CA THR A 223 -24.78 0.22 -15.25
C THR A 223 -24.50 -1.01 -16.08
N PHE A 224 -25.41 -1.97 -16.03
CA PHE A 224 -25.36 -3.20 -16.80
C PHE A 224 -26.71 -3.38 -17.48
N GLY A 225 -26.70 -3.79 -18.75
CA GLY A 225 -27.93 -4.06 -19.46
C GLY A 225 -28.62 -2.84 -20.06
N GLY A 226 -29.92 -3.00 -20.34
CA GLY A 226 -30.80 -1.98 -20.90
C GLY A 226 -31.02 -2.09 -22.41
N THR A 227 -32.06 -1.43 -22.91
CA THR A 227 -32.34 -1.33 -24.36
C THR A 227 -32.03 0.11 -24.79
N PRO A 228 -31.12 0.33 -25.77
CA PRO A 228 -30.90 1.67 -26.30
C PRO A 228 -32.22 2.20 -26.87
N TYR A 229 -32.64 3.41 -26.45
CA TYR A 229 -33.91 4.01 -26.87
C TYR A 229 -33.95 4.36 -28.37
N THR A 230 -32.78 4.31 -29.04
CA THR A 230 -32.57 4.85 -30.38
C THR A 230 -32.52 3.80 -31.50
N ASP A 231 -32.49 2.51 -31.19
CA ASP A 231 -32.53 1.45 -32.20
C ASP A 231 -33.96 0.90 -32.35
N ASN A 232 -34.40 0.75 -33.61
CA ASN A 232 -35.60 -0.03 -33.94
C ASN A 232 -35.47 -1.49 -33.47
N ASP A 233 -34.26 -1.93 -33.15
CA ASP A 233 -33.94 -3.23 -32.60
C ASP A 233 -33.98 -3.19 -31.07
N ARG A 234 -34.92 -3.93 -30.46
CA ARG A 234 -35.05 -4.07 -29.00
C ARG A 234 -33.98 -4.99 -28.41
N THR A 235 -32.79 -5.01 -28.99
CA THR A 235 -31.70 -5.87 -28.54
C THR A 235 -31.21 -5.38 -27.20
N VAL A 236 -31.17 -6.31 -26.25
CA VAL A 236 -30.71 -6.05 -24.90
C VAL A 236 -29.20 -5.87 -24.92
N SER A 237 -28.71 -4.77 -24.38
CA SER A 237 -27.28 -4.53 -24.22
C SER A 237 -26.70 -5.57 -23.26
N ASN A 238 -25.56 -6.13 -23.62
CA ASN A 238 -24.70 -6.91 -22.72
C ASN A 238 -23.56 -6.06 -22.14
N LYS A 239 -23.46 -4.78 -22.52
CA LYS A 239 -22.36 -3.91 -22.12
C LYS A 239 -22.51 -3.43 -20.68
N VAL A 240 -21.40 -3.39 -19.97
CA VAL A 240 -21.25 -2.84 -18.63
C VAL A 240 -20.52 -1.52 -18.72
N TYR A 241 -21.17 -0.45 -18.26
CA TYR A 241 -20.58 0.87 -18.20
C TYR A 241 -20.32 1.29 -16.75
N ARG A 242 -19.28 2.10 -16.56
CA ARG A 242 -18.95 2.74 -15.29
C ARG A 242 -18.94 4.24 -15.45
N LEU A 243 -19.53 4.92 -14.50
CA LEU A 243 -19.32 6.35 -14.28
C LEU A 243 -18.27 6.51 -13.17
N PRO A 244 -17.01 6.85 -13.51
CA PRO A 244 -15.91 6.93 -12.54
C PRO A 244 -16.03 8.15 -11.62
N ASP A 245 -16.65 9.23 -12.09
CA ASP A 245 -16.93 10.43 -11.31
C ASP A 245 -18.31 10.97 -11.70
N ILE A 246 -19.15 11.23 -10.70
CA ILE A 246 -20.49 11.80 -10.86
C ILE A 246 -20.43 13.16 -11.58
N THR A 247 -19.30 13.89 -11.44
CA THR A 247 -19.11 15.19 -12.10
C THR A 247 -18.85 15.07 -13.60
N SER A 248 -18.15 14.01 -14.04
CA SER A 248 -17.70 13.85 -15.42
C SER A 248 -18.83 13.58 -16.43
N ARG A 249 -20.00 13.09 -15.95
CA ARG A 249 -21.17 12.68 -16.76
C ARG A 249 -20.83 11.76 -17.96
N GLN A 250 -19.64 11.15 -17.99
CA GLN A 250 -19.19 10.30 -19.09
C GLN A 250 -19.08 8.85 -18.62
N PHE A 251 -19.87 7.99 -19.25
CA PHE A 251 -19.82 6.55 -19.04
C PHE A 251 -18.65 5.94 -19.81
N LYS A 252 -17.83 5.14 -19.14
CA LYS A 252 -16.74 4.35 -19.73
C LYS A 252 -17.15 2.89 -19.76
N GLU A 253 -16.99 2.24 -20.91
CA GLU A 253 -17.21 0.81 -21.06
C GLU A 253 -16.17 0.02 -20.26
N LEU A 254 -16.62 -0.92 -19.42
CA LEU A 254 -15.76 -1.76 -18.59
C LEU A 254 -15.58 -3.17 -19.19
N THR A 255 -16.69 -3.83 -19.50
CA THR A 255 -16.73 -5.23 -19.93
C THR A 255 -18.09 -5.57 -20.55
N GLU A 256 -18.23 -6.79 -21.04
CA GLU A 256 -19.48 -7.34 -21.56
C GLU A 256 -19.91 -8.55 -20.72
N MET A 257 -21.20 -8.63 -20.42
CA MET A 257 -21.82 -9.77 -19.77
C MET A 257 -21.99 -10.91 -20.78
N GLU A 258 -21.90 -12.16 -20.30
CA GLU A 258 -22.17 -13.35 -21.13
C GLU A 258 -23.63 -13.39 -21.63
N VAL A 259 -24.55 -12.78 -20.89
CA VAL A 259 -25.98 -12.69 -21.24
C VAL A 259 -26.45 -11.26 -21.08
N GLY A 260 -27.10 -10.72 -22.12
CA GLY A 260 -27.74 -9.40 -22.06
C GLY A 260 -28.97 -9.42 -21.14
N CYS A 261 -29.06 -8.47 -20.21
CA CYS A 261 -30.17 -8.36 -19.26
C CYS A 261 -30.97 -7.06 -19.47
N SER A 262 -32.28 -7.16 -19.63
CA SER A 262 -33.19 -6.01 -19.65
C SER A 262 -33.99 -6.01 -18.34
N HIS A 263 -33.35 -5.61 -17.25
CA HIS A 263 -34.10 -5.31 -16.04
C HIS A 263 -34.54 -3.86 -16.12
N ALA A 264 -35.84 -3.64 -16.28
CA ALA A 264 -36.43 -2.36 -15.89
C ALA A 264 -36.10 -2.18 -14.41
N CYS A 265 -35.48 -1.05 -14.04
CA CYS A 265 -35.42 -0.65 -12.64
C CYS A 265 -36.86 -0.53 -12.15
N ASP A 266 -37.41 -1.60 -11.56
CA ASP A 266 -38.65 -1.50 -10.81
C ASP A 266 -38.31 -0.59 -9.64
N ARG A 267 -38.90 0.61 -9.65
CA ARG A 267 -38.83 1.53 -8.51
C ARG A 267 -39.55 0.85 -7.36
N GLY A 268 -38.81 0.07 -6.59
CA GLY A 268 -39.20 -0.36 -5.25
C GLY A 268 -39.39 0.87 -4.40
N ALA A 269 -40.65 1.31 -4.29
CA ALA A 269 -41.07 2.32 -3.36
C ALA A 269 -41.04 1.75 -1.93
N ARG A 270 -40.40 2.51 -1.05
CA ARG A 270 -40.35 2.45 0.42
C ARG A 270 -39.21 1.65 1.04
#